data_AF-A0A968CZ79-F1
#
_entry.id   AF-A0A968CZ79-F1
#
_cell.length_a   1.000
_cell.length_b   1.000
_cell.length_c   1.000
_cell.angle_alpha   90.00
_cell.angle_beta   90.00
_cell.angle_gamma   90.00
#
_symmetry.space_group_name_H-M   'P 1'
#
loop_
_entity.id
_entity.type
_entity.pdbx_description
1 polymer ?
#
loop_
_entity_poly.entity_id
_entity_poly.type
_entity_poly.pdbx_seq_one_letter_code
_entity_poly.pdbx_strand_id
1 'polypeptide(L)'
;RTPLDPVVTFKDDPLRIMRAIRFATRLQFTIEPGTKSGIKEMSKRLKIISQERITDELLKILATPKPSIGFTLMEETEVLKIVFPELDKLKGVEQIDRHHHKDVFRHTLQVLDNVAHATEDLKLRYTALMHDIAKPKTKKFIPGKGWTFHNHEELGARMLPAIGRRLRLPNEMTKYAQKLTRLHLRPIALTEE
;
A
#
# COMPACT_ATOMS: atom_id res chain seq x y z
N ARG A 1 10.48 19.59 8.40
CA ARG A 1 9.77 20.34 9.48
C ARG A 1 8.66 21.15 8.85
N THR A 2 7.55 21.37 9.54
CA THR A 2 6.55 22.39 9.14
C THR A 2 7.01 23.80 9.56
N PRO A 3 6.58 24.88 8.88
CA PRO A 3 6.91 26.24 9.31
C PRO A 3 6.23 26.67 10.62
N LEU A 4 5.02 26.15 10.86
CA LEU A 4 4.23 26.35 12.09
C LEU A 4 4.11 25.04 12.85
N ASP A 5 3.39 25.08 13.98
CA ASP A 5 2.98 23.87 14.69
C ASP A 5 2.37 22.83 13.72
N PRO A 6 2.82 21.57 13.74
CA PRO A 6 2.34 20.54 12.83
C PRO A 6 0.82 20.32 12.91
N VAL A 7 0.24 20.32 14.12
CA VAL A 7 -1.19 20.07 14.32
C VAL A 7 -2.00 21.20 13.71
N VAL A 8 -1.62 22.46 13.96
CA VAL A 8 -2.25 23.62 13.30
C VAL A 8 -2.13 23.51 11.78
N THR A 9 -0.93 23.21 11.28
CA THR A 9 -0.66 23.10 9.84
C THR A 9 -1.55 22.07 9.14
N PHE A 10 -1.76 20.91 9.75
CA PHE A 10 -2.59 19.82 9.21
C PHE A 10 -4.08 20.00 9.50
N LYS A 11 -4.45 20.74 10.55
CA LYS A 11 -5.83 21.10 10.83
C LYS A 11 -6.38 22.00 9.72
N ASP A 12 -5.58 22.98 9.27
CA ASP A 12 -5.96 23.94 8.22
C ASP A 12 -6.11 23.28 6.84
N ASP A 13 -5.17 22.41 6.46
CA ASP A 13 -5.25 21.63 5.21
C ASP A 13 -4.76 20.18 5.46
N PRO A 14 -5.68 19.24 5.72
CA PRO A 14 -5.30 17.85 6.00
C PRO A 14 -4.56 17.17 4.85
N LEU A 15 -4.69 17.61 3.59
CA LEU A 15 -3.93 17.04 2.48
C LEU A 15 -2.42 17.26 2.64
N ARG A 16 -2.00 18.24 3.43
CA ARG A 16 -0.58 18.46 3.76
C ARG A 16 0.09 17.25 4.41
N ILE A 17 -0.68 16.38 5.07
CA ILE A 17 -0.19 15.09 5.57
C ILE A 17 0.34 14.23 4.42
N MET A 18 -0.49 14.01 3.39
CA MET A 18 -0.11 13.22 2.22
C MET A 18 1.05 13.87 1.47
N ARG A 19 1.04 15.21 1.35
CA ARG A 19 2.14 15.96 0.71
C ARG A 19 3.45 15.82 1.48
N ALA A 20 3.43 15.88 2.81
CA ALA A 20 4.62 15.70 3.65
C ALA A 20 5.24 14.32 3.43
N ILE A 21 4.40 13.27 3.41
CA ILE A 21 4.83 11.90 3.10
C ILE A 21 5.38 11.81 1.68
N ARG A 22 4.68 12.39 0.68
CA ARG A 22 5.15 12.43 -0.71
C ARG A 22 6.52 13.10 -0.84
N PHE A 23 6.72 14.25 -0.19
CA PHE A 23 8.00 14.95 -0.23
C PHE A 23 9.11 14.14 0.42
N ALA A 24 8.87 13.55 1.59
CA ALA A 24 9.82 12.67 2.25
C ALA A 24 10.19 11.47 1.37
N THR A 25 9.21 10.90 0.66
CA THR A 25 9.43 9.79 -0.28
C THR A 25 10.25 10.23 -1.50
N ARG A 26 9.86 11.32 -2.16
CA ARG A 26 10.48 11.80 -3.39
C ARG A 26 11.91 12.30 -3.17
N LEU A 27 12.13 13.03 -2.08
CA LEU A 27 13.40 13.67 -1.75
C LEU A 27 14.25 12.84 -0.77
N GLN A 28 13.73 11.70 -0.32
CA GLN A 28 14.41 10.75 0.56
C GLN A 28 14.97 11.38 1.85
N PHE A 29 14.18 12.26 2.48
CA PHE A 29 14.53 12.85 3.78
C PHE A 29 13.67 12.29 4.93
N THR A 30 14.21 12.38 6.14
CA THR A 30 13.48 11.99 7.36
C THR A 30 12.59 13.13 7.84
N ILE A 31 11.29 12.85 7.99
CA ILE A 31 10.35 13.79 8.62
C ILE A 31 10.76 13.98 10.08
N GLU A 32 10.88 15.23 10.51
CA GLU A 32 11.22 15.58 11.89
C GLU A 32 10.19 14.99 12.88
N PRO A 33 10.61 14.48 14.07
CA PRO A 33 9.74 13.71 14.96
C PRO A 33 8.44 14.40 15.37
N GLY A 34 8.45 15.66 15.75
CA GLY A 34 7.25 16.43 16.09
C GLY A 34 6.28 16.54 14.92
N THR A 35 6.80 16.78 13.72
CA THR A 35 6.01 16.77 12.48
C THR A 35 5.38 15.39 12.23
N LYS A 36 6.13 14.30 12.45
CA LYS A 36 5.63 12.93 12.28
C LYS A 36 4.54 12.60 13.30
N SER A 37 4.70 13.01 14.55
CA SER A 37 3.67 12.88 15.59
C SER A 37 2.40 13.64 15.22
N GLY A 38 2.52 14.88 14.73
CA GLY A 38 1.39 15.66 14.23
C GLY A 38 0.67 15.00 13.06
N ILE A 39 1.39 14.34 12.14
CA ILE A 39 0.78 13.54 11.08
C ILE A 39 -0.08 12.42 11.67
N LYS A 40 0.45 11.66 12.63
CA LYS A 40 -0.28 10.56 13.27
C LYS A 40 -1.55 11.06 13.97
N GLU A 41 -1.41 12.11 14.77
CA GLU A 41 -2.53 12.72 15.51
C GLU A 41 -3.64 13.21 14.56
N MET A 42 -3.24 13.83 13.44
CA MET A 42 -4.18 14.41 12.48
C MET A 42 -4.59 13.49 11.33
N SER A 43 -4.08 12.26 11.28
CA SER A 43 -4.35 11.28 10.21
C SER A 43 -5.85 11.14 9.91
N LYS A 44 -6.71 11.06 10.93
CA LYS A 44 -8.17 10.93 10.82
C LYS A 44 -8.84 12.08 10.05
N ARG A 45 -8.24 13.26 10.03
CA ARG A 45 -8.73 14.42 9.27
C ARG A 45 -8.67 14.18 7.76
N LEU A 46 -7.88 13.23 7.26
CA LEU A 46 -7.89 12.87 5.84
C LEU A 46 -9.26 12.40 5.34
N LYS A 47 -10.16 11.96 6.22
CA LYS A 47 -11.54 11.56 5.87
C LYS A 47 -12.38 12.70 5.29
N ILE A 48 -12.05 13.96 5.56
CA ILE A 48 -12.77 15.12 5.00
C ILE A 48 -12.22 15.54 3.63
N ILE A 49 -11.11 14.94 3.18
CA ILE A 49 -10.51 15.26 1.89
C ILE A 49 -11.14 14.39 0.81
N SER A 50 -11.45 15.00 -0.33
CA SER A 50 -11.93 14.29 -1.52
C SER A 50 -10.97 13.17 -1.90
N GLN A 51 -11.52 12.03 -2.27
CA GLN A 51 -10.76 10.85 -2.63
C GLN A 51 -9.82 11.08 -3.82
N GLU A 52 -10.21 11.88 -4.80
CA GLU A 52 -9.41 12.23 -5.99
C GLU A 52 -8.09 12.89 -5.59
N ARG A 53 -8.12 13.81 -4.61
CA ARG A 53 -6.92 14.48 -4.07
C ARG A 53 -6.03 13.52 -3.29
N ILE A 54 -6.61 12.59 -2.54
CA ILE A 54 -5.86 11.53 -1.85
C ILE A 54 -5.18 10.61 -2.88
N THR A 55 -5.92 10.20 -3.91
CA THR A 55 -5.41 9.35 -4.98
C THR A 55 -4.30 10.02 -5.76
N ASP A 56 -4.43 11.31 -6.09
CA ASP A 56 -3.37 12.05 -6.78
C ASP A 56 -2.05 12.04 -5.98
N GLU A 57 -2.10 12.27 -4.67
CA GLU A 57 -0.89 12.16 -3.82
C GLU A 57 -0.38 10.70 -3.73
N LEU A 58 -1.25 9.70 -3.65
CA LEU A 58 -0.87 8.28 -3.66
C LEU A 58 -0.18 7.87 -4.96
N LEU A 59 -0.70 8.29 -6.11
CA LEU A 59 -0.11 8.00 -7.43
C LEU A 59 1.26 8.69 -7.57
N LYS A 60 1.40 9.91 -7.06
CA LYS A 60 2.69 10.60 -7.03
C LYS A 60 3.71 9.92 -6.11
N ILE A 61 3.29 9.33 -4.99
CA ILE A 61 4.14 8.50 -4.12
C ILE A 61 4.56 7.23 -4.88
N LEU A 62 3.62 6.55 -5.53
CA LEU A 62 3.85 5.33 -6.31
C LEU A 62 4.82 5.55 -7.49
N ALA A 63 4.81 6.75 -8.07
CA ALA A 63 5.68 7.15 -9.16
C ALA A 63 7.13 7.47 -8.73
N THR A 64 7.45 7.50 -7.44
CA THR A 64 8.82 7.78 -6.97
C THR A 64 9.78 6.62 -7.24
N PRO A 65 11.11 6.82 -7.21
CA PRO A 65 12.08 5.72 -7.39
C PRO A 65 12.04 4.66 -6.29
N LYS A 66 11.66 5.04 -5.05
CA LYS A 66 11.58 4.14 -3.89
C LYS A 66 10.26 4.34 -3.13
N PRO A 67 9.13 3.93 -3.72
CA PRO A 67 7.80 4.18 -3.17
C PRO A 67 7.56 3.52 -1.80
N SER A 68 8.32 2.46 -1.45
CA SER A 68 8.24 1.83 -0.13
C SER A 68 8.41 2.80 1.04
N ILE A 69 9.18 3.87 0.87
CA ILE A 69 9.36 4.92 1.90
C ILE A 69 8.00 5.53 2.25
N GLY A 70 7.20 5.89 1.24
CA GLY A 70 5.91 6.55 1.46
C GLY A 70 4.89 5.62 2.11
N PHE A 71 4.81 4.37 1.66
CA PHE A 71 3.91 3.39 2.26
C PHE A 71 4.33 3.01 3.69
N THR A 72 5.63 2.94 3.97
CA THR A 72 6.14 2.75 5.35
C THR A 72 5.78 3.93 6.24
N LEU A 73 5.98 5.17 5.78
CA LEU A 73 5.58 6.36 6.55
C LEU A 73 4.07 6.41 6.79
N MET A 74 3.25 6.06 5.80
CA MET A 74 1.80 5.99 5.96
C MET A 74 1.39 4.93 6.99
N GLU A 75 2.11 3.81 7.04
CA GLU A 75 1.88 2.74 7.99
C GLU A 75 2.21 3.18 9.42
N GLU A 76 3.43 3.70 9.64
CA GLU A 76 3.92 4.16 10.94
C GLU A 76 3.08 5.31 11.54
N THR A 77 2.40 6.07 10.69
CA THR A 77 1.57 7.22 11.08
C THR A 77 0.08 6.94 11.03
N GLU A 78 -0.34 5.68 10.84
CA GLU A 78 -1.74 5.24 10.74
C GLU A 78 -2.54 5.85 9.57
N VAL A 79 -1.91 6.63 8.71
CA VAL A 79 -2.50 7.18 7.49
C VAL A 79 -2.94 6.07 6.55
N LEU A 80 -2.17 4.97 6.46
CA LEU A 80 -2.45 3.87 5.54
C LEU A 80 -3.82 3.25 5.78
N LYS A 81 -4.21 3.08 7.05
CA LYS A 81 -5.51 2.54 7.47
C LYS A 81 -6.69 3.37 6.99
N ILE A 82 -6.47 4.65 6.70
CA ILE A 82 -7.50 5.60 6.27
C ILE A 82 -7.58 5.65 4.74
N VAL A 83 -6.44 5.76 4.07
CA VAL A 83 -6.40 6.00 2.61
C VAL A 83 -6.39 4.69 1.81
N PHE A 84 -5.79 3.62 2.35
CA PHE A 84 -5.64 2.33 1.69
C PHE A 84 -5.77 1.15 2.68
N PRO A 85 -6.96 0.95 3.28
CA PRO A 85 -7.18 -0.04 4.33
C PRO A 85 -6.89 -1.49 3.92
N GLU A 86 -7.03 -1.85 2.64
CA GLU A 86 -6.70 -3.20 2.16
C GLU A 86 -5.19 -3.48 2.25
N LEU A 87 -4.36 -2.46 2.02
CA LEU A 87 -2.91 -2.59 2.14
C LEU A 87 -2.47 -2.63 3.61
N ASP A 88 -3.11 -1.86 4.49
CA ASP A 88 -2.90 -1.92 5.94
C ASP A 88 -3.19 -3.33 6.51
N LYS A 89 -4.15 -4.06 5.93
CA LYS A 89 -4.48 -5.44 6.33
C LYS A 89 -3.45 -6.49 5.91
N LEU A 90 -2.51 -6.15 5.03
CA LEU A 90 -1.41 -7.07 4.68
C LEU A 90 -0.42 -7.26 5.83
N LYS A 91 -0.49 -6.41 6.85
CA LYS A 91 0.35 -6.52 8.04
C LYS A 91 -0.04 -7.80 8.79
N GLY A 92 0.95 -8.67 8.98
CA GLY A 92 0.77 -9.96 9.65
C GLY A 92 1.47 -9.97 10.99
N VAL A 93 0.71 -9.97 12.08
CA VAL A 93 1.21 -10.26 13.43
C VAL A 93 0.30 -11.30 14.07
N GLU A 94 0.23 -12.49 13.48
CA GLU A 94 -0.45 -13.62 14.11
C GLU A 94 0.51 -14.80 14.16
N GLN A 95 0.78 -15.24 15.38
CA GLN A 95 1.59 -16.40 15.70
C GLN A 95 0.66 -17.53 16.13
N ILE A 96 0.74 -18.68 15.44
CA ILE A 96 0.19 -19.94 15.93
C ILE A 96 1.38 -20.90 16.06
N ASP A 97 1.65 -21.33 17.29
CA ASP A 97 2.78 -22.17 17.69
C ASP A 97 4.15 -21.61 17.22
N ARG A 98 4.92 -22.42 16.48
CA ARG A 98 6.24 -22.09 15.90
C ARG A 98 6.18 -21.50 14.49
N HIS A 99 4.99 -21.34 13.92
CA HIS A 99 4.84 -20.91 12.53
C HIS A 99 4.70 -19.38 12.45
N HIS A 100 5.83 -18.72 12.21
CA HIS A 100 5.85 -17.30 11.87
C HIS A 100 5.23 -17.07 10.48
N HIS A 101 4.31 -16.11 10.39
CA HIS A 101 3.87 -15.60 9.09
C HIS A 101 4.80 -14.46 8.65
N LYS A 102 5.35 -14.54 7.42
CA LYS A 102 6.09 -13.44 6.80
C LYS A 102 5.18 -12.23 6.65
N ASP A 103 5.68 -11.04 6.98
CA ASP A 103 4.94 -9.79 6.81
C ASP A 103 4.69 -9.51 5.31
N VAL A 104 3.46 -9.81 4.86
CA VAL A 104 3.04 -9.66 3.46
C VAL A 104 3.13 -8.19 3.03
N PHE A 105 2.94 -7.24 3.95
CA PHE A 105 3.09 -5.82 3.65
C PHE A 105 4.53 -5.49 3.23
N ARG A 106 5.53 -5.90 4.02
CA ARG A 106 6.95 -5.63 3.71
C ARG A 106 7.40 -6.35 2.44
N HIS A 107 6.94 -7.59 2.23
CA HIS A 107 7.17 -8.29 0.98
C HIS A 107 6.61 -7.52 -0.23
N THR A 108 5.36 -7.04 -0.12
CA THR A 108 4.72 -6.24 -1.16
C THR A 108 5.50 -4.98 -1.49
N LEU A 109 6.01 -4.28 -0.47
CA LEU A 109 6.84 -3.08 -0.67
C LEU A 109 8.17 -3.39 -1.35
N GLN A 110 8.80 -4.52 -1.04
CA GLN A 110 10.02 -4.96 -1.71
C GLN A 110 9.79 -5.25 -3.19
N VAL A 111 8.71 -5.98 -3.52
CA VAL A 111 8.33 -6.25 -4.91
C VAL A 111 8.03 -4.94 -5.66
N LEU A 112 7.33 -4.01 -5.00
CA LEU A 112 7.04 -2.70 -5.56
C LEU A 112 8.33 -1.91 -5.89
N ASP A 113 9.29 -1.85 -4.98
CA ASP A 113 10.57 -1.16 -5.22
C ASP A 113 11.36 -1.81 -6.36
N ASN A 114 11.37 -3.15 -6.45
CA ASN A 114 12.02 -3.86 -7.56
C ASN A 114 11.39 -3.51 -8.91
N VAL A 115 10.05 -3.44 -8.98
CA VAL A 115 9.33 -3.01 -10.19
C VAL A 115 9.61 -1.54 -10.48
N ALA A 116 9.67 -0.68 -9.46
CA ALA A 116 9.98 0.73 -9.63
C ALA A 116 11.41 0.98 -10.14
N HIS A 117 12.36 0.11 -9.77
CA HIS A 117 13.72 0.12 -10.32
C HIS A 117 13.75 -0.31 -11.79
N ALA A 118 12.92 -1.27 -12.18
CA ALA A 118 12.90 -1.82 -13.54
C ALA A 118 12.08 -0.99 -14.54
N THR A 119 11.07 -0.24 -14.09
CA THR A 119 10.19 0.51 -15.00
C THR A 119 9.49 1.71 -14.34
N GLU A 120 9.13 2.69 -15.14
CA GLU A 120 8.27 3.83 -14.77
C GLU A 120 6.77 3.57 -15.00
N ASP A 121 6.38 2.40 -15.53
CA ASP A 121 4.97 2.07 -15.78
C ASP A 121 4.17 2.00 -14.47
N LEU A 122 3.38 3.04 -14.24
CA LEU A 122 2.55 3.19 -13.04
C LEU A 122 1.48 2.10 -12.92
N LYS A 123 0.99 1.56 -14.04
CA LYS A 123 0.02 0.45 -14.04
C LYS A 123 0.69 -0.82 -13.51
N LEU A 124 1.95 -1.08 -13.89
CA LEU A 124 2.70 -2.23 -13.38
C LEU A 124 3.10 -2.06 -11.91
N ARG A 125 3.52 -0.85 -11.51
CA ARG A 125 3.79 -0.55 -10.09
C ARG A 125 2.54 -0.71 -9.22
N TYR A 126 1.39 -0.25 -9.68
CA TYR A 126 0.13 -0.49 -8.98
C TYR A 126 -0.21 -1.98 -8.93
N THR A 127 0.01 -2.72 -10.02
CA THR A 127 -0.15 -4.18 -10.02
C THR A 127 0.73 -4.84 -8.96
N ALA A 128 1.99 -4.44 -8.84
CA ALA A 128 2.93 -4.94 -7.84
C ALA A 128 2.42 -4.70 -6.41
N LEU A 129 1.81 -3.54 -6.16
CA LEU A 129 1.18 -3.25 -4.87
C LEU A 129 -0.05 -4.13 -4.57
N MET A 130 -0.70 -4.64 -5.61
CA MET A 130 -1.98 -5.34 -5.52
C MET A 130 -1.88 -6.87 -5.63
N HIS A 131 -0.74 -7.42 -6.04
CA HIS A 131 -0.62 -8.85 -6.40
C HIS A 131 -1.09 -9.79 -5.29
N ASP A 132 -0.76 -9.46 -4.04
CA ASP A 132 -1.06 -10.25 -2.84
C ASP A 132 -2.21 -9.69 -1.99
N ILE A 133 -2.97 -8.72 -2.49
CA ILE A 133 -3.91 -7.91 -1.69
C ILE A 133 -4.98 -8.72 -0.94
N ALA A 134 -5.27 -9.93 -1.41
CA ALA A 134 -6.28 -10.82 -0.84
C ALA A 134 -5.72 -11.87 0.14
N LYS A 135 -4.40 -11.99 0.32
CA LYS A 135 -3.80 -12.96 1.25
C LYS A 135 -4.43 -12.91 2.65
N PRO A 136 -4.69 -11.74 3.27
CA PRO A 136 -5.34 -11.70 4.58
C PRO A 136 -6.73 -12.35 4.62
N LYS A 137 -7.48 -12.28 3.50
CA LYS A 137 -8.84 -12.83 3.42
C LYS A 137 -8.89 -14.31 3.09
N THR A 138 -7.82 -14.85 2.51
CA THR A 138 -7.70 -16.28 2.16
C THR A 138 -6.78 -17.04 3.10
N LYS A 139 -6.28 -16.38 4.15
CA LYS A 139 -5.37 -16.95 5.13
C LYS A 139 -6.07 -18.07 5.89
N LYS A 140 -5.51 -19.27 5.84
CA LYS A 140 -6.00 -20.44 6.57
C LYS A 140 -4.83 -21.22 7.16
N PHE A 141 -4.90 -21.53 8.45
CA PHE A 141 -3.96 -22.45 9.08
C PHE A 141 -4.40 -23.89 8.82
N ILE A 142 -3.48 -24.71 8.34
CA ILE A 142 -3.69 -26.14 8.15
C ILE A 142 -2.70 -26.87 9.08
N PRO A 143 -3.18 -27.64 10.08
CA PRO A 143 -2.31 -28.42 10.96
C PRO A 143 -1.32 -29.28 10.17
N GLY A 144 -0.04 -29.27 10.57
CA GLY A 144 1.04 -29.99 9.90
C GLY A 144 1.60 -29.34 8.62
N LYS A 145 0.88 -28.37 8.01
CA LYS A 145 1.33 -27.65 6.79
C LYS A 145 1.64 -26.17 7.06
N GLY A 146 1.01 -25.57 8.07
CA GLY A 146 1.15 -24.16 8.41
C GLY A 146 0.14 -23.25 7.70
N TRP A 147 0.52 -21.98 7.51
CA TRP A 147 -0.34 -20.97 6.89
C TRP A 147 -0.43 -21.12 5.37
N THR A 148 -1.64 -21.06 4.83
CA THR A 148 -1.94 -21.16 3.39
C THR A 148 -2.79 -19.99 2.90
N PHE A 149 -2.70 -19.70 1.60
CA PHE A 149 -3.37 -18.57 0.92
C PHE A 149 -4.01 -19.01 -0.39
N HIS A 150 -4.70 -20.15 -0.38
CA HIS A 150 -5.26 -20.71 -1.61
C HIS A 150 -6.25 -19.73 -2.26
N ASN A 151 -6.17 -19.58 -3.59
CA ASN A 151 -7.07 -18.77 -4.41
C ASN A 151 -7.04 -17.25 -4.15
N HIS A 152 -5.96 -16.73 -3.56
CA HIS A 152 -5.81 -15.30 -3.26
C HIS A 152 -5.64 -14.46 -4.54
N GLU A 153 -5.07 -15.01 -5.59
CA GLU A 153 -4.93 -14.39 -6.91
C GLU A 153 -6.31 -14.07 -7.54
N GLU A 154 -7.26 -15.00 -7.44
CA GLU A 154 -8.61 -14.83 -7.98
C GLU A 154 -9.44 -13.90 -7.09
N LEU A 155 -9.40 -14.06 -5.77
CA LEU A 155 -10.08 -13.14 -4.85
C LEU A 155 -9.51 -11.72 -4.96
N GLY A 156 -8.18 -11.59 -5.07
CA GLY A 156 -7.48 -10.33 -5.27
C GLY A 156 -7.97 -9.64 -6.52
N ALA A 157 -7.97 -10.33 -7.66
CA ALA A 157 -8.50 -9.79 -8.91
C ALA A 157 -9.98 -9.37 -8.82
N ARG A 158 -10.82 -10.07 -8.04
CA ARG A 158 -12.22 -9.67 -7.80
C ARG A 158 -12.35 -8.44 -6.90
N MET A 159 -11.38 -8.18 -6.03
CA MET A 159 -11.36 -6.98 -5.17
C MET A 159 -10.99 -5.71 -5.94
N LEU A 160 -10.15 -5.81 -6.98
CA LEU A 160 -9.60 -4.64 -7.69
C LEU A 160 -10.65 -3.68 -8.25
N PRO A 161 -11.76 -4.09 -8.88
CA PRO A 161 -12.78 -3.15 -9.35
C PRO A 161 -13.39 -2.30 -8.23
N ALA A 162 -13.62 -2.88 -7.05
CA ALA A 162 -14.15 -2.13 -5.91
C ALA A 162 -13.10 -1.15 -5.36
N ILE A 163 -11.85 -1.59 -5.24
CA ILE A 163 -10.73 -0.76 -4.78
C ILE A 163 -10.47 0.38 -5.78
N GLY A 164 -10.43 0.10 -7.08
CA GLY A 164 -10.23 1.10 -8.13
C GLY A 164 -11.33 2.16 -8.16
N ARG A 165 -12.61 1.77 -7.99
CA ARG A 165 -13.71 2.73 -7.82
C ARG A 165 -13.57 3.57 -6.55
N ARG A 166 -13.25 2.94 -5.41
CA ARG A 166 -13.01 3.63 -4.14
C ARG A 166 -11.83 4.59 -4.24
N LEU A 167 -10.79 4.25 -5.00
CA LEU A 167 -9.63 5.11 -5.21
C LEU A 167 -9.80 6.05 -6.42
N ARG A 168 -10.95 6.09 -7.10
CA ARG A 168 -11.16 6.95 -8.28
C ARG A 168 -10.06 6.78 -9.36
N LEU A 169 -9.55 5.57 -9.52
CA LEU A 169 -8.50 5.27 -10.50
C LEU A 169 -9.06 5.19 -11.93
N PRO A 170 -8.24 5.47 -12.95
CA PRO A 170 -8.61 5.20 -14.34
C PRO A 170 -9.03 3.74 -14.54
N ASN A 171 -10.10 3.52 -15.31
CA ASN A 171 -10.63 2.18 -15.56
C ASN A 171 -9.59 1.26 -16.22
N GLU A 172 -8.78 1.79 -17.13
CA GLU A 172 -7.72 1.04 -17.80
C GLU A 172 -6.68 0.51 -16.79
N MET A 173 -6.21 1.36 -15.88
CA MET A 173 -5.26 0.99 -14.82
C MET A 173 -5.82 -0.12 -13.92
N THR A 174 -7.11 -0.02 -13.57
CA THR A 174 -7.78 -1.03 -12.75
C THR A 174 -7.91 -2.38 -13.49
N LYS A 175 -8.32 -2.36 -14.77
CA LYS A 175 -8.44 -3.57 -15.60
C LYS A 175 -7.09 -4.24 -15.84
N TYR A 176 -6.05 -3.45 -16.10
CA TYR A 176 -4.69 -3.92 -16.28
C TYR A 176 -4.21 -4.66 -15.02
N ALA A 177 -4.29 -4.01 -13.87
CA ALA A 177 -3.89 -4.61 -12.60
C ALA A 177 -4.76 -5.83 -12.27
N GLN A 178 -6.07 -5.80 -12.54
CA GLN A 178 -6.95 -6.95 -12.31
C GLN A 178 -6.50 -8.19 -13.08
N LYS A 179 -6.15 -8.03 -14.37
CA LYS A 179 -5.69 -9.15 -15.20
C LYS A 179 -4.38 -9.72 -14.66
N LEU A 180 -3.40 -8.86 -14.37
CA LEU A 180 -2.09 -9.31 -13.91
C LEU A 180 -2.13 -9.89 -12.49
N THR A 181 -2.88 -9.30 -11.56
CA THR A 181 -3.10 -9.87 -10.23
C THR A 181 -3.71 -11.27 -10.32
N ARG A 182 -4.63 -11.54 -11.26
CA ARG A 182 -5.18 -12.90 -11.45
C ARG A 182 -4.12 -13.90 -11.91
N LEU A 183 -3.12 -13.45 -12.67
CA LEU A 183 -2.16 -14.31 -13.36
C LEU A 183 -0.78 -14.32 -12.68
N HIS A 184 -0.60 -13.64 -11.55
CA HIS A 184 0.73 -13.36 -11.00
C HIS A 184 1.50 -14.61 -10.55
N LEU A 185 0.82 -15.72 -10.26
CA LEU A 185 1.46 -17.01 -9.92
C LEU A 185 1.79 -17.86 -11.16
N ARG A 186 1.27 -17.51 -12.34
CA ARG A 186 1.44 -18.33 -13.56
C ARG A 186 2.90 -18.58 -13.95
N PRO A 187 3.81 -17.59 -13.88
CA PRO A 187 5.21 -17.85 -14.22
C PRO A 187 5.87 -18.91 -13.33
N ILE A 188 5.52 -18.96 -12.03
CA ILE A 188 6.09 -19.93 -11.09
C ILE A 188 5.72 -21.35 -11.49
N ALA A 189 4.46 -21.58 -11.87
CA ALA A 189 3.99 -22.88 -12.34
C ALA A 189 4.67 -23.36 -13.64
N LEU A 190 5.31 -22.45 -14.39
CA LEU A 190 6.05 -22.77 -15.62
C LEU A 190 7.55 -23.00 -15.36
N THR A 191 8.05 -22.70 -14.17
CA THR A 191 9.47 -22.87 -13.80
C THR A 191 9.73 -24.10 -12.93
N GLU A 192 8.69 -24.85 -12.56
CA GLU A 192 8.78 -26.08 -11.77
C GLU A 192 8.87 -27.36 -12.64
N GLU A 193 9.38 -27.25 -13.88
CA GLU A 193 9.73 -28.40 -14.75
C GLU A 193 11.20 -28.81 -14.62
#